data_AF-A0A9W6A7P4-F1
#
_entry.id   AF-A0A9W6A7P4-F1
#
_cell.length_a   1.000
_cell.length_b   1.000
_cell.length_c   1.000
_cell.angle_alpha   90.00
_cell.angle_beta   90.00
_cell.angle_gamma   90.00
#
_symmetry.space_group_name_H-M   'P 1'
#
loop_
_entity.id
_entity.type
_entity.pdbx_description
1 polymer ?
#
loop_
_entity_poly.entity_id
_entity_poly.type
_entity_poly.pdbx_seq_one_letter_code
_entity_poly.pdbx_strand_id
1 'polypeptide(L)'
;MTPPLLPTSLISAILGITAHLTYFIHADLEKHVVFLVNCLIFWPSLGLIALFILGYRDISQWIGPAILSFHFSLLASIAIYRYFFHALDGFPGPKLARITALWDFKNTVLNAKWYIKVETNRRDLFSYLIEELSSEGDQSIGGVDGDLVRDSELAITAGSDTAASTLNALFYLLARHPDKLRRLQEEIDTAVPADEELSHAALVKKPYLEGCINESLRLCPAVLSGLQRETGPEGLRTAGVYIPPGMIVSVPTYTVQRDKS
;
A
#
# COMPACT_ATOMS: atom_id res chain seq x y z
N MET A 1 39.73 -7.07 34.75
CA MET A 1 40.02 -8.05 33.69
C MET A 1 39.24 -7.64 32.46
N THR A 2 39.92 -7.32 31.36
CA THR A 2 39.28 -7.05 30.08
C THR A 2 38.77 -8.38 29.49
N PRO A 3 37.50 -8.47 29.05
CA PRO A 3 37.00 -9.67 28.34
C PRO A 3 37.77 -9.86 27.02
N PRO A 4 37.62 -10.96 26.25
CA PRO A 4 38.29 -11.10 24.94
C PRO A 4 37.42 -10.50 23.80
N LEU A 5 38.04 -9.85 22.79
CA LEU A 5 37.32 -9.09 21.73
C LEU A 5 36.54 -10.00 20.77
N LEU A 6 37.04 -11.22 20.61
CA LEU A 6 36.52 -12.24 19.71
C LEU A 6 35.12 -12.77 20.13
N PRO A 7 34.91 -13.24 21.39
CA PRO A 7 33.60 -13.72 21.83
C PRO A 7 32.53 -12.64 21.86
N THR A 8 32.86 -11.40 22.21
CA THR A 8 31.88 -10.29 22.24
C THR A 8 31.36 -9.98 20.84
N SER A 9 32.25 -9.92 19.85
CA SER A 9 31.88 -9.69 18.45
C SER A 9 31.04 -10.86 17.90
N LEU A 10 31.39 -12.10 18.26
CA LEU A 10 30.63 -13.28 17.83
C LEU A 10 29.20 -13.29 18.40
N ILE A 11 29.03 -12.95 19.68
CA ILE A 11 27.71 -12.82 20.31
C ILE A 11 26.90 -11.72 19.62
N SER A 12 27.51 -10.56 19.37
CA SER A 12 26.87 -9.48 18.63
C SER A 12 26.46 -9.89 17.21
N ALA A 13 27.27 -10.69 16.52
CA ALA A 13 26.93 -11.21 15.20
C ALA A 13 25.71 -12.16 15.24
N ILE A 14 25.67 -13.07 16.21
CA ILE A 14 24.54 -13.98 16.41
C ILE A 14 23.26 -13.19 16.72
N LEU A 15 23.36 -12.17 17.56
CA LEU A 15 22.24 -11.27 17.87
C LEU A 15 21.74 -10.54 16.63
N GLY A 16 22.63 -10.08 15.75
CA GLY A 16 22.26 -9.42 14.48
C GLY A 16 21.46 -10.36 13.56
N ILE A 17 21.93 -11.59 13.38
CA ILE A 17 21.23 -12.61 12.58
C ILE A 17 19.88 -12.98 13.22
N THR A 18 19.86 -13.18 14.55
CA THR A 18 18.64 -13.54 15.28
C THR A 18 17.60 -12.44 15.17
N ALA A 19 18.00 -11.18 15.39
CA ALA A 19 17.13 -10.02 15.25
C ALA A 19 16.50 -9.96 13.85
N HIS A 20 17.29 -10.23 12.80
CA HIS A 20 16.75 -10.31 11.46
C HIS A 20 15.66 -11.38 11.32
N LEU A 21 15.98 -12.62 11.69
CA LEU A 21 15.10 -13.77 11.50
C LEU A 21 13.80 -13.68 12.30
N THR A 22 13.87 -13.11 13.52
CA THR A 22 12.69 -13.04 14.40
C THR A 22 11.88 -11.77 14.19
N TYR A 23 12.55 -10.61 14.06
CA TYR A 23 11.89 -9.30 14.07
C TYR A 23 11.78 -8.70 12.67
N PHE A 24 12.89 -8.54 11.95
CA PHE A 24 12.89 -7.76 10.71
C PHE A 24 12.16 -8.44 9.53
N ILE A 25 12.01 -9.76 9.53
CA ILE A 25 11.23 -10.48 8.50
C ILE A 25 9.72 -10.26 8.68
N HIS A 26 9.25 -10.15 9.93
CA HIS A 26 7.81 -10.13 10.24
C HIS A 26 7.27 -8.72 10.53
N ALA A 27 8.15 -7.79 10.89
CA ALA A 27 7.75 -6.43 11.21
C ALA A 27 7.53 -5.59 9.94
N ASP A 28 6.48 -4.78 9.96
CA ASP A 28 6.18 -3.78 8.92
C ASP A 28 7.04 -2.53 9.14
N LEU A 29 8.34 -2.68 8.89
CA LEU A 29 9.39 -1.70 9.26
C LEU A 29 9.27 -0.39 8.48
N GLU A 30 8.57 -0.38 7.35
CA GLU A 30 8.36 0.80 6.51
C GLU A 30 7.69 1.94 7.28
N LYS A 31 6.81 1.60 8.23
CA LYS A 31 6.11 2.56 9.09
C LYS A 31 6.99 3.17 10.19
N HIS A 32 8.15 2.56 10.47
CA HIS A 32 9.01 2.93 11.59
C HIS A 32 10.48 3.16 11.17
N VAL A 33 10.75 3.40 9.88
CA VAL A 33 12.11 3.59 9.35
C VAL A 33 12.89 4.66 10.13
N VAL A 34 12.25 5.79 10.42
CA VAL A 34 12.89 6.88 11.18
C VAL A 34 13.25 6.44 12.60
N PHE A 35 12.37 5.69 13.27
CA PHE A 35 12.61 5.17 14.61
C PHE A 35 13.77 4.16 14.63
N LEU A 36 13.80 3.24 13.66
CA LEU A 36 14.85 2.22 13.54
C LEU A 36 16.21 2.82 13.22
N VAL A 37 16.29 3.78 12.30
CA VAL A 37 17.54 4.51 12.00
C VAL A 37 18.06 5.21 13.25
N ASN A 38 17.17 5.82 14.04
CA ASN A 38 17.57 6.45 15.29
C ASN A 38 18.09 5.43 16.32
N CYS A 39 17.39 4.32 16.53
CA CYS A 39 17.76 3.31 17.53
C CYS A 39 19.00 2.49 17.15
N LEU A 40 19.18 2.16 15.87
CA LEU A 40 20.25 1.28 15.42
C LEU A 40 21.52 2.06 15.06
N ILE A 41 21.39 3.25 14.47
CA ILE A 41 22.53 3.99 13.91
C ILE A 41 22.83 5.24 14.73
N PHE A 42 21.85 6.13 14.93
CA PHE A 42 22.09 7.45 15.51
C PHE A 42 22.51 7.39 16.99
N TRP A 43 21.69 6.79 17.85
CA TRP A 43 21.96 6.72 19.30
C TRP A 43 23.22 5.90 19.64
N PRO A 44 23.49 4.74 19.01
CA PRO A 44 24.71 3.99 19.27
C PRO A 44 25.98 4.73 18.82
N SER A 45 25.92 5.43 17.69
CA SER A 45 27.05 6.25 17.21
C SER A 45 27.32 7.44 18.13
N LEU A 46 26.26 8.13 18.59
CA LEU A 46 26.37 9.23 19.55
C LEU A 46 26.95 8.75 20.89
N GLY A 47 26.50 7.60 21.39
CA GLY A 47 27.01 6.99 22.61
C GLY A 47 28.50 6.62 22.51
N LEU A 48 28.94 6.07 21.37
CA LEU A 48 30.36 5.78 21.12
C LEU A 48 31.22 7.04 21.12
N ILE A 49 30.76 8.12 20.46
CA ILE A 49 31.46 9.40 20.43
C ILE A 49 31.53 10.02 21.83
N ALA A 50 30.45 9.96 22.61
CA ALA A 50 30.43 10.46 23.98
C ALA A 50 31.41 9.70 24.88
N LEU A 51 31.47 8.37 24.79
CA LEU A 51 32.43 7.55 25.54
C LEU A 51 33.88 7.90 25.19
N PHE A 52 34.15 8.19 23.91
CA PHE A 52 35.46 8.61 23.45
C PHE A 52 35.87 9.99 24.00
N ILE A 53 34.95 10.96 24.00
CA ILE A 53 35.18 12.32 24.51
C ILE A 53 35.37 12.33 26.04
N LEU A 54 34.59 11.51 26.76
CA LEU A 54 34.64 11.41 28.23
C LEU A 54 35.87 10.62 28.75
N GLY A 55 36.75 10.17 27.85
CA GLY A 55 38.00 9.50 28.23
C GLY A 55 37.88 8.00 28.51
N TYR A 56 36.71 7.39 28.28
CA TYR A 56 36.48 5.94 28.44
C TYR A 56 37.00 5.14 27.24
N ARG A 57 38.28 5.34 26.89
CA ARG A 57 38.93 4.72 25.72
C ARG A 57 38.89 3.20 25.78
N ASP A 58 39.17 2.63 26.95
CA ASP A 58 39.14 1.19 27.14
C ASP A 58 37.78 0.61 26.75
N ILE A 59 36.67 1.23 27.18
CA ILE A 59 35.30 0.75 26.91
C ILE A 59 34.93 0.93 25.43
N SER A 60 35.27 2.07 24.84
CA SER A 60 34.96 2.37 23.43
C SER A 60 35.59 1.37 22.45
N GLN A 61 36.75 0.81 22.79
CA GLN A 61 37.46 -0.18 21.98
C GLN A 61 36.77 -1.56 21.92
N TRP A 62 35.86 -1.87 22.85
CA TRP A 62 35.05 -3.11 22.83
C TRP A 62 33.70 -2.91 22.17
N ILE A 63 33.04 -1.81 22.53
CA ILE A 63 31.67 -1.54 22.09
C ILE A 63 31.64 -1.22 20.59
N GLY A 64 32.66 -0.52 20.06
CA GLY A 64 32.76 -0.20 18.64
C GLY A 64 32.73 -1.44 17.73
N PRO A 65 33.68 -2.39 17.89
CA PRO A 65 33.68 -3.64 17.13
C PRO A 65 32.42 -4.49 17.30
N ALA A 66 31.85 -4.55 18.52
CA ALA A 66 30.61 -5.26 18.79
C ALA A 66 29.41 -4.66 18.01
N ILE A 67 29.28 -3.33 18.01
CA ILE A 67 28.26 -2.62 17.21
C ILE A 67 28.47 -2.89 15.72
N LEU A 68 29.72 -2.78 15.22
CA LEU A 68 30.00 -3.03 13.81
C LEU A 68 29.68 -4.48 13.41
N SER A 69 30.02 -5.44 14.26
CA SER A 69 29.74 -6.86 14.04
C SER A 69 28.24 -7.17 14.03
N PHE A 70 27.47 -6.56 14.94
CA PHE A 70 26.00 -6.64 14.93
C PHE A 70 25.41 -6.07 13.64
N HIS A 71 25.84 -4.87 13.21
CA HIS A 71 25.30 -4.25 11.99
C HIS A 71 25.68 -5.00 10.72
N PHE A 72 26.93 -5.44 10.61
CA PHE A 72 27.40 -6.19 9.45
C PHE A 72 26.66 -7.52 9.31
N SER A 73 26.52 -8.28 10.40
CA SER A 73 25.79 -9.56 10.39
C SER A 73 24.30 -9.38 10.12
N LEU A 74 23.67 -8.34 10.69
CA LEU A 74 22.28 -7.97 10.41
C LEU A 74 22.08 -7.66 8.92
N LEU A 75 22.88 -6.77 8.34
CA LEU A 75 22.77 -6.36 6.93
C LEU A 75 23.11 -7.52 5.97
N ALA A 76 24.12 -8.32 6.28
CA ALA A 76 24.48 -9.49 5.49
C ALA A 76 23.35 -10.53 5.51
N SER A 77 22.75 -10.79 6.68
CA SER A 77 21.62 -11.70 6.81
C SER A 77 20.40 -11.22 6.02
N ILE A 78 20.08 -9.91 6.10
CA ILE A 78 19.00 -9.29 5.30
C ILE A 78 19.27 -9.44 3.81
N ALA A 79 20.48 -9.12 3.35
CA ALA A 79 20.85 -9.21 1.94
C ALA A 79 20.71 -10.65 1.40
N ILE A 80 21.18 -11.64 2.15
CA ILE A 80 21.08 -13.06 1.79
C ILE A 80 19.62 -13.50 1.72
N TYR A 81 18.81 -13.16 2.74
CA TYR A 81 17.38 -13.49 2.75
C TYR A 81 16.63 -12.84 1.60
N ARG A 82 16.85 -11.54 1.36
CA ARG A 82 16.16 -10.82 0.30
C ARG A 82 16.49 -11.35 -1.10
N TYR A 83 17.72 -11.83 -1.29
CA TYR A 83 18.16 -12.36 -2.58
C TYR A 83 17.67 -13.78 -2.88
N PHE A 84 17.53 -14.65 -1.86
CA PHE A 84 17.25 -16.08 -2.08
C PHE A 84 15.90 -16.56 -1.53
N PHE A 85 15.35 -15.91 -0.51
CA PHE A 85 14.24 -16.45 0.30
C PHE A 85 13.04 -15.51 0.40
N HIS A 86 13.13 -14.30 -0.16
CA HIS A 86 12.03 -13.35 -0.15
C HIS A 86 10.89 -13.83 -1.06
N ALA A 87 9.64 -13.59 -0.63
CA ALA A 87 8.45 -13.91 -1.43
C ALA A 87 8.43 -13.25 -2.83
N LEU A 88 9.26 -12.22 -3.03
CA LEU A 88 9.36 -11.48 -4.29
C LEU A 88 10.52 -11.93 -5.21
N ASP A 89 11.26 -12.98 -4.87
CA ASP A 89 12.41 -13.42 -5.69
C ASP A 89 12.01 -13.91 -7.10
N GLY A 90 10.76 -14.35 -7.28
CA GLY A 90 10.22 -14.72 -8.59
C GLY A 90 9.93 -13.54 -9.52
N PHE A 91 9.93 -12.30 -9.03
CA PHE A 91 9.51 -11.14 -9.83
C PHE A 91 10.70 -10.50 -10.58
N PRO A 92 10.54 -10.21 -11.89
CA PRO A 92 11.59 -9.57 -12.68
C PRO A 92 11.86 -8.15 -12.19
N GLY A 93 13.14 -7.79 -12.03
CA GLY A 93 13.54 -6.44 -11.60
C GLY A 93 15.05 -6.27 -11.45
N PRO A 94 15.53 -5.05 -11.16
CA PRO A 94 16.95 -4.77 -10.97
C PRO A 94 17.55 -5.56 -9.81
N LYS A 95 18.68 -6.24 -10.05
CA LYS A 95 19.32 -7.11 -9.02
C LYS A 95 19.68 -6.36 -7.73
N LEU A 96 19.97 -5.06 -7.81
CA LEU A 96 20.29 -4.24 -6.64
C LEU A 96 19.06 -3.94 -5.76
N ALA A 97 17.87 -3.81 -6.35
CA ALA A 97 16.61 -3.64 -5.62
C ALA A 97 16.30 -4.87 -4.75
N ARG A 98 16.68 -6.07 -5.23
CA ARG A 98 16.58 -7.31 -4.45
C ARG A 98 17.46 -7.32 -3.22
N ILE A 99 18.63 -6.67 -3.24
CA ILE A 99 19.61 -6.76 -2.16
C ILE A 99 19.38 -5.66 -1.11
N THR A 100 18.98 -4.45 -1.54
CA THR A 100 18.90 -3.29 -0.64
C THR A 100 17.83 -2.28 -1.04
N ALA A 101 17.12 -1.75 -0.03
CA ALA A 101 16.19 -0.63 -0.19
C ALA A 101 16.88 0.69 -0.55
N LEU A 102 18.21 0.78 -0.44
CA LEU A 102 18.97 1.96 -0.87
C LEU A 102 18.90 2.18 -2.38
N TRP A 103 18.67 1.11 -3.16
CA TRP A 103 18.46 1.24 -4.59
C TRP A 103 17.17 2.02 -4.86
N ASP A 104 16.07 1.65 -4.19
CA ASP A 104 14.81 2.40 -4.26
C ASP A 104 14.99 3.81 -3.73
N PHE A 105 15.59 3.99 -2.55
CA PHE A 105 15.83 5.32 -1.97
C PHE A 105 16.63 6.25 -2.90
N LYS A 106 17.70 5.76 -3.56
CA LYS A 106 18.47 6.55 -4.55
C LYS A 106 17.59 6.98 -5.72
N ASN A 107 16.71 6.11 -6.18
CA ASN A 107 15.82 6.40 -7.31
C ASN A 107 14.65 7.32 -6.89
N THR A 108 14.15 7.17 -5.67
CA THR A 108 13.03 7.93 -5.10
C THR A 108 13.44 9.32 -4.62
N VAL A 109 14.51 9.45 -3.83
CA VAL A 109 14.89 10.73 -3.20
C VAL A 109 15.56 11.69 -4.16
N LEU A 110 16.33 11.20 -5.13
CA LEU A 110 17.04 12.09 -6.06
C LEU A 110 16.15 12.63 -7.17
N ASN A 111 15.02 11.98 -7.49
CA ASN A 111 14.20 12.39 -8.64
C ASN A 111 12.70 12.45 -8.38
N ALA A 112 12.19 11.93 -7.24
CA ALA A 112 10.76 11.82 -6.87
C ALA A 112 9.82 11.18 -7.93
N LYS A 113 10.35 10.75 -9.07
CA LYS A 113 9.63 10.33 -10.28
C LYS A 113 9.85 8.85 -10.56
N TRP A 114 9.56 8.01 -9.56
CA TRP A 114 9.69 6.56 -9.70
C TRP A 114 8.85 6.02 -10.85
N TYR A 115 7.64 6.55 -11.04
CA TYR A 115 6.72 6.20 -12.12
C TYR A 115 7.25 6.47 -13.54
N ILE A 116 8.24 7.36 -13.71
CA ILE A 116 8.86 7.64 -15.02
C ILE A 116 10.01 6.67 -15.32
N LYS A 117 10.73 6.20 -14.28
CA LYS A 117 11.91 5.33 -14.43
C LYS A 117 11.58 3.86 -14.53
N VAL A 118 10.39 3.46 -14.11
CA VAL A 118 9.90 2.11 -14.32
C VAL A 118 9.41 2.03 -15.77
N GLU A 119 10.33 1.79 -16.70
CA GLU A 119 9.97 1.27 -18.03
C GLU A 119 9.46 -0.17 -17.84
N THR A 120 8.22 -0.32 -17.41
CA THR A 120 7.53 -1.60 -17.58
C THR A 120 7.20 -1.74 -19.05
N ASN A 121 7.64 -2.83 -19.67
CA ASN A 121 7.23 -3.25 -21.03
C ASN A 121 5.71 -3.52 -21.15
N ARG A 122 4.92 -3.12 -20.16
CA ARG A 122 3.47 -3.26 -20.04
C ARG A 122 2.88 -1.86 -19.93
N ARG A 123 2.13 -1.46 -20.95
CA ARG A 123 1.34 -0.23 -20.92
C ARG A 123 0.21 -0.38 -19.91
N ASP A 124 0.02 0.65 -19.10
CA ASP A 124 -1.07 0.79 -18.14
C ASP A 124 -1.78 2.15 -18.35
N LEU A 125 -2.78 2.44 -17.51
CA LEU A 125 -3.51 3.72 -17.56
C LEU A 125 -2.56 4.92 -17.51
N PHE A 126 -1.53 4.85 -16.66
CA PHE A 126 -0.58 5.96 -16.47
C PHE A 126 0.30 6.17 -17.69
N SER A 127 0.63 5.10 -18.41
CA SER A 127 1.36 5.19 -19.67
C SER A 127 0.63 6.10 -20.67
N TYR A 128 -0.69 6.02 -20.75
CA TYR A 128 -1.50 6.87 -21.62
C TYR A 128 -1.63 8.30 -21.10
N LEU A 129 -1.88 8.48 -19.80
CA LEU A 129 -1.99 9.82 -19.17
C LEU A 129 -0.67 10.61 -19.29
N ILE A 130 0.47 9.95 -19.12
CA ILE A 130 1.80 10.57 -19.26
C ILE A 130 2.10 10.92 -20.73
N GLU A 131 1.72 10.07 -21.68
CA GLU A 131 1.95 10.29 -23.12
C GLU A 131 1.16 11.50 -23.63
N GLU A 132 -0.13 11.62 -23.26
CA GLU A 132 -1.00 12.73 -23.67
C GLU A 132 -0.47 14.07 -23.17
N LEU A 133 -0.09 14.16 -21.90
CA LEU A 133 0.48 15.38 -21.31
C LEU A 133 1.87 15.73 -21.85
N SER A 134 2.63 14.73 -22.29
CA SER A 134 3.93 14.97 -22.96
C SER A 134 3.75 15.53 -24.37
N SER A 135 2.61 15.25 -25.02
CA SER A 135 2.33 15.64 -26.40
C SER A 135 1.80 17.08 -26.56
N GLU A 136 1.16 17.64 -25.53
CA GLU A 136 0.56 18.98 -25.56
C GLU A 136 1.55 20.14 -25.39
N GLY A 137 2.85 19.87 -25.25
CA GLY A 137 3.90 20.90 -25.30
C GLY A 137 4.00 21.81 -24.07
N ASP A 138 3.25 21.55 -22.99
CA ASP A 138 3.38 22.28 -21.74
C ASP A 138 4.63 21.82 -20.97
N GLN A 139 5.76 22.49 -21.25
CA GLN A 139 7.01 22.32 -20.52
C GLN A 139 7.03 23.05 -19.16
N SER A 140 5.88 23.41 -18.58
CA SER A 140 5.83 23.80 -17.17
C SER A 140 5.89 22.56 -16.27
N ILE A 141 7.10 22.01 -16.15
CA ILE A 141 7.47 20.83 -15.32
C ILE A 141 7.15 21.03 -13.81
N GLY A 142 6.54 22.15 -13.41
CA GLY A 142 6.01 22.41 -12.07
C GLY A 142 4.49 22.23 -11.90
N GLY A 143 3.70 22.19 -12.98
CA GLY A 143 2.23 22.01 -12.93
C GLY A 143 1.77 20.57 -13.25
N VAL A 144 2.46 19.93 -14.20
CA VAL A 144 2.15 18.59 -14.74
C VAL A 144 2.26 17.46 -13.69
N ASP A 145 3.11 17.60 -12.68
CA ASP A 145 3.26 16.60 -11.62
C ASP A 145 2.06 16.60 -10.65
N GLY A 146 1.45 17.76 -10.41
CA GLY A 146 0.37 17.91 -9.43
C GLY A 146 -0.93 17.26 -9.88
N ASP A 147 -1.39 17.57 -11.09
CA ASP A 147 -2.70 17.11 -11.57
C ASP A 147 -2.67 15.61 -11.89
N LEU A 148 -1.59 15.10 -12.49
CA LEU A 148 -1.41 13.66 -12.69
C LEU A 148 -1.41 12.88 -11.38
N VAL A 149 -0.64 13.34 -10.38
CA VAL A 149 -0.57 12.67 -9.08
C VAL A 149 -1.94 12.69 -8.42
N ARG A 150 -2.68 13.80 -8.52
CA ARG A 150 -4.03 13.93 -7.93
C ARG A 150 -5.06 13.06 -8.63
N ASP A 151 -5.05 12.99 -9.96
CA ASP A 151 -5.94 12.12 -10.72
C ASP A 151 -5.62 10.65 -10.46
N SER A 152 -4.34 10.32 -10.34
CA SER A 152 -3.86 8.98 -9.97
C SER A 152 -4.33 8.60 -8.57
N GLU A 153 -4.12 9.49 -7.60
CA GLU A 153 -4.53 9.32 -6.21
C GLU A 153 -6.05 9.16 -6.12
N LEU A 154 -6.80 9.98 -6.85
CA LEU A 154 -8.26 9.90 -6.92
C LEU A 154 -8.71 8.57 -7.51
N ALA A 155 -8.13 8.12 -8.63
CA ALA A 155 -8.50 6.86 -9.28
C ALA A 155 -8.21 5.65 -8.38
N ILE A 156 -7.05 5.62 -7.72
CA ILE A 156 -6.66 4.56 -6.79
C ILE A 156 -7.59 4.55 -5.58
N THR A 157 -7.80 5.70 -4.95
CA THR A 157 -8.59 5.81 -3.73
C THR A 157 -10.07 5.50 -4.00
N ALA A 158 -10.64 6.10 -5.04
CA ALA A 158 -12.05 5.91 -5.39
C ALA A 158 -12.33 4.47 -5.83
N GLY A 159 -11.41 3.82 -6.56
CA GLY A 159 -11.58 2.45 -7.04
C GLY A 159 -11.32 1.38 -5.97
N SER A 160 -10.38 1.62 -5.04
CA SER A 160 -9.94 0.59 -4.08
C SER A 160 -10.87 0.52 -2.87
N ASP A 161 -11.05 1.63 -2.15
CA ASP A 161 -11.76 1.64 -0.86
C ASP A 161 -13.24 1.33 -1.02
N THR A 162 -13.87 1.83 -2.09
CA THR A 162 -15.30 1.61 -2.35
C THR A 162 -15.59 0.15 -2.71
N ALA A 163 -14.73 -0.47 -3.53
CA ALA A 163 -14.85 -1.87 -3.91
C ALA A 163 -14.59 -2.80 -2.70
N ALA A 164 -13.53 -2.53 -1.93
CA ALA A 164 -13.20 -3.30 -0.74
C ALA A 164 -14.32 -3.25 0.31
N SER A 165 -14.87 -2.06 0.58
CA SER A 165 -16.01 -1.88 1.49
C SER A 165 -17.24 -2.66 1.02
N THR A 166 -17.55 -2.61 -0.27
CA THR A 166 -18.69 -3.34 -0.87
C THR A 166 -18.52 -4.86 -0.75
N LEU A 167 -17.33 -5.38 -1.06
CA LEU A 167 -17.03 -6.82 -0.94
C LEU A 167 -17.11 -7.28 0.52
N ASN A 168 -16.58 -6.50 1.45
CA ASN A 168 -16.68 -6.81 2.87
C ASN A 168 -18.14 -6.89 3.32
N ALA A 169 -18.98 -5.93 2.91
CA ALA A 169 -20.40 -5.95 3.19
C ALA A 169 -21.10 -7.18 2.58
N LEU A 170 -20.80 -7.53 1.33
CA LEU A 170 -21.34 -8.70 0.65
C LEU A 170 -21.01 -9.99 1.42
N PHE A 171 -19.73 -10.22 1.74
CA PHE A 171 -19.33 -11.43 2.48
C PHE A 171 -19.92 -11.47 3.88
N TYR A 172 -19.96 -10.33 4.57
CA TYR A 172 -20.61 -10.23 5.88
C TYR A 172 -22.09 -10.62 5.80
N LEU A 173 -22.85 -10.08 4.84
CA LEU A 173 -24.27 -10.39 4.66
C LEU A 173 -24.49 -11.86 4.31
N LEU A 174 -23.68 -12.42 3.41
CA LEU A 174 -23.76 -13.84 3.05
C LEU A 174 -23.44 -14.75 4.24
N ALA A 175 -22.41 -14.43 5.03
CA ALA A 175 -22.06 -15.19 6.24
C ALA A 175 -23.18 -15.15 7.29
N ARG A 176 -23.94 -14.05 7.37
CA ARG A 176 -25.11 -13.90 8.26
C ARG A 176 -26.38 -14.56 7.72
N HIS A 177 -26.40 -14.97 6.45
CA HIS A 177 -27.53 -15.61 5.78
C HIS A 177 -27.10 -16.87 5.01
N PRO A 178 -26.80 -17.99 5.72
CA PRO A 178 -26.31 -19.22 5.10
C PRO A 178 -27.25 -19.81 4.04
N ASP A 179 -28.56 -19.58 4.18
CA ASP A 179 -29.58 -19.95 3.18
C ASP A 179 -29.33 -19.28 1.83
N LYS A 180 -28.94 -18.01 1.84
CA LYS A 180 -28.66 -17.22 0.63
C LYS A 180 -27.29 -17.57 0.06
N LEU A 181 -26.30 -17.76 0.93
CA LEU A 181 -24.98 -18.22 0.52
C LEU A 181 -25.08 -19.55 -0.24
N ARG A 182 -25.80 -20.54 0.29
CA ARG A 182 -25.97 -21.83 -0.38
C ARG A 182 -26.63 -21.69 -1.76
N ARG A 183 -27.67 -20.87 -1.87
CA ARG A 183 -28.34 -20.61 -3.15
C ARG A 183 -27.42 -19.93 -4.16
N LEU A 184 -26.56 -19.01 -3.70
CA LEU A 184 -25.56 -18.36 -4.56
C LEU A 184 -24.51 -19.36 -5.04
N GLN A 185 -24.03 -20.23 -4.15
CA GLN A 185 -23.11 -21.31 -4.52
C GLN A 185 -23.75 -22.23 -5.56
N GLU A 186 -25.01 -22.65 -5.38
CA GLU A 186 -25.73 -23.45 -6.37
C GLU A 186 -25.81 -22.77 -7.75
N GLU A 187 -26.06 -21.46 -7.81
CA GLU A 187 -26.06 -20.71 -9.08
C GLU A 187 -24.68 -20.65 -9.74
N ILE A 188 -23.62 -20.47 -8.94
CA ILE A 188 -22.23 -20.39 -9.43
C ILE A 188 -21.75 -21.77 -9.88
N ASP A 189 -21.95 -22.82 -9.09
CA ASP A 189 -21.54 -24.20 -9.39
C ASP A 189 -22.24 -24.73 -10.65
N THR A 190 -23.47 -24.27 -10.92
CA THR A 190 -24.19 -24.57 -12.16
C THR A 190 -23.61 -23.80 -13.35
N ALA A 191 -23.12 -22.59 -13.13
CA ALA A 191 -22.59 -21.72 -14.19
C ALA A 191 -21.15 -22.06 -14.57
N VAL A 192 -20.35 -22.51 -13.61
CA VAL A 192 -18.93 -22.84 -13.75
C VAL A 192 -18.68 -24.16 -13.03
N PRO A 193 -18.69 -25.29 -13.75
CA PRO A 193 -18.31 -26.59 -13.21
C PRO A 193 -16.90 -26.54 -12.59
N ALA A 194 -16.63 -27.41 -11.60
CA ALA A 194 -15.41 -27.37 -10.79
C ALA A 194 -14.08 -27.54 -11.58
N ASP A 195 -14.16 -28.01 -12.82
CA ASP A 195 -13.05 -28.24 -13.74
C ASP A 195 -12.86 -27.11 -14.77
N GLU A 196 -13.75 -26.12 -14.82
CA GLU A 196 -13.64 -24.97 -15.71
C GLU A 196 -13.01 -23.75 -15.02
N GLU A 197 -12.27 -22.96 -15.81
CA GLU A 197 -11.69 -21.71 -15.32
C GLU A 197 -12.78 -20.66 -15.10
N LEU A 198 -12.78 -20.08 -13.89
CA LEU A 198 -13.68 -18.98 -13.54
C LEU A 198 -13.41 -17.77 -14.45
N SER A 199 -14.37 -17.47 -15.33
CA SER A 199 -14.28 -16.31 -16.21
C SER A 199 -15.37 -15.29 -15.91
N HIS A 200 -15.07 -14.00 -16.13
CA HIS A 200 -16.08 -12.95 -16.03
C HIS A 200 -17.28 -13.25 -16.94
N ALA A 201 -17.03 -13.72 -18.17
CA ALA A 201 -18.07 -14.05 -19.13
C ALA A 201 -19.05 -15.12 -18.60
N ALA A 202 -18.57 -16.10 -17.83
CA ALA A 202 -19.41 -17.13 -17.25
C ALA A 202 -20.29 -16.62 -16.09
N LEU A 203 -19.87 -15.55 -15.39
CA LEU A 203 -20.57 -14.97 -14.23
C LEU A 203 -21.46 -13.76 -14.58
N VAL A 204 -21.28 -13.17 -15.75
CA VAL A 204 -22.13 -12.06 -16.24
C VAL A 204 -23.58 -12.53 -16.36
N LYS A 205 -24.54 -11.67 -15.97
CA LYS A 205 -25.99 -11.92 -16.06
C LYS A 205 -26.48 -13.12 -15.24
N LYS A 206 -25.79 -13.44 -14.14
CA LYS A 206 -26.29 -14.40 -13.15
C LYS A 206 -27.22 -13.67 -12.17
N PRO A 207 -28.54 -13.90 -12.25
CA PRO A 207 -29.51 -13.03 -11.61
C PRO A 207 -29.42 -13.05 -10.08
N TYR A 208 -29.06 -14.18 -9.47
CA TYR A 208 -28.92 -14.25 -8.03
C TYR A 208 -27.61 -13.62 -7.53
N LEU A 209 -26.50 -13.82 -8.24
CA LEU A 209 -25.23 -13.11 -8.00
C LEU A 209 -25.40 -11.59 -8.12
N GLU A 210 -25.97 -11.10 -9.23
CA GLU A 210 -26.27 -9.67 -9.42
C GLU A 210 -27.21 -9.16 -8.32
N GLY A 211 -28.23 -9.96 -7.95
CA GLY A 211 -29.12 -9.66 -6.84
C GLY A 211 -28.38 -9.51 -5.50
N CYS A 212 -27.45 -10.41 -5.19
CA CYS A 212 -26.64 -10.34 -3.96
C CYS A 212 -25.73 -9.10 -3.94
N ILE A 213 -25.09 -8.77 -5.06
CA ILE A 213 -24.26 -7.57 -5.21
C ILE A 213 -25.11 -6.31 -5.02
N ASN A 214 -26.23 -6.22 -5.74
CA ASN A 214 -27.14 -5.08 -5.67
C ASN A 214 -27.76 -4.91 -4.28
N GLU A 215 -28.16 -6.00 -3.63
CA GLU A 215 -28.70 -5.95 -2.27
C GLU A 215 -27.63 -5.54 -1.25
N SER A 216 -26.38 -5.96 -1.45
CA SER A 216 -25.26 -5.52 -0.61
C SER A 216 -24.98 -4.02 -0.78
N LEU A 217 -25.01 -3.52 -2.02
CA LEU A 217 -24.89 -2.09 -2.32
C LEU A 217 -26.07 -1.28 -1.78
N ARG A 218 -27.28 -1.85 -1.78
CA ARG A 218 -28.50 -1.23 -1.23
C ARG A 218 -28.46 -1.15 0.29
N LEU A 219 -28.02 -2.22 0.95
CA LEU A 219 -27.94 -2.29 2.42
C LEU A 219 -26.70 -1.55 2.95
N CYS A 220 -25.57 -1.63 2.26
CA CYS A 220 -24.30 -1.07 2.72
C CYS A 220 -23.61 -0.30 1.59
N PRO A 221 -24.18 0.84 1.14
CA PRO A 221 -23.53 1.64 0.12
C PRO A 221 -22.19 2.19 0.62
N ALA A 222 -21.15 2.09 -0.20
CA ALA A 222 -19.82 2.57 0.15
C ALA A 222 -19.78 4.08 0.44
N VAL A 223 -20.63 4.87 -0.24
CA VAL A 223 -20.75 6.33 -0.04
C VAL A 223 -22.18 6.66 0.40
N LEU A 224 -22.41 6.68 1.71
CA LEU A 224 -23.76 6.79 2.31
C LEU A 224 -24.46 8.11 1.98
N SER A 225 -23.72 9.22 1.95
CA SER A 225 -24.24 10.57 1.74
C SER A 225 -24.45 10.96 0.29
N GLY A 226 -23.95 10.15 -0.66
CA GLY A 226 -23.79 10.56 -2.06
C GLY A 226 -22.66 11.58 -2.27
N LEU A 227 -22.34 11.83 -3.53
CA LEU A 227 -21.35 12.85 -3.92
C LEU A 227 -21.99 14.24 -3.93
N GLN A 228 -21.20 15.24 -3.58
CA GLN A 228 -21.59 16.63 -3.62
C GLN A 228 -21.67 17.14 -5.07
N ARG A 229 -22.61 18.05 -5.30
CA ARG A 229 -22.77 18.81 -6.54
C ARG A 229 -23.00 20.28 -6.18
N GLU A 230 -22.59 21.17 -7.07
CA GLU A 230 -22.86 22.60 -6.93
C GLU A 230 -23.97 23.01 -7.90
N THR A 231 -24.90 23.86 -7.46
CA THR A 231 -25.92 24.42 -8.35
C THR A 231 -25.31 25.39 -9.34
N GLY A 232 -25.74 25.30 -10.61
CA GLY A 232 -25.26 26.18 -11.67
C GLY A 232 -25.69 27.65 -11.50
N PRO A 233 -25.28 28.53 -12.42
CA PRO A 233 -25.52 29.98 -12.32
C PRO A 233 -27.01 30.38 -12.21
N GLU A 234 -27.92 29.58 -12.75
CA GLU A 234 -29.36 29.81 -12.70
C GLU A 234 -30.03 29.25 -11.41
N GLY A 235 -29.25 28.58 -10.55
CA GLY A 235 -29.76 27.79 -9.43
C GLY A 235 -30.37 26.47 -9.88
N LEU A 236 -31.16 25.84 -9.00
CA LEU A 236 -31.84 24.56 -9.26
C LEU A 236 -33.26 24.60 -8.71
N ARG A 237 -34.26 24.25 -9.52
CA ARG A 237 -35.64 24.07 -9.06
C ARG A 237 -36.02 22.59 -9.07
N THR A 238 -36.26 22.01 -7.90
CA THR A 238 -36.60 20.58 -7.73
C THR A 238 -37.61 20.40 -6.60
N ALA A 239 -38.52 19.43 -6.72
CA ALA A 239 -39.58 19.16 -5.73
C ALA A 239 -40.38 20.41 -5.29
N GLY A 240 -40.60 21.36 -6.20
CA GLY A 240 -41.29 22.62 -5.91
C GLY A 240 -40.46 23.67 -5.16
N VAL A 241 -39.21 23.37 -4.80
CA VAL A 241 -38.27 24.24 -4.08
C VAL A 241 -37.25 24.82 -5.04
N TYR A 242 -36.94 26.10 -4.90
CA TYR A 242 -35.82 26.75 -5.59
C TYR A 242 -34.60 26.81 -4.68
N ILE A 243 -33.48 26.35 -5.19
CA ILE A 243 -32.16 26.32 -4.56
C ILE A 243 -31.29 27.36 -5.30
N PRO A 244 -30.75 28.38 -4.60
CA PRO A 244 -29.94 29.42 -5.22
C PRO A 244 -28.68 28.90 -5.93
N PRO A 245 -28.03 29.73 -6.78
CA PRO A 245 -26.74 29.44 -7.40
C PRO A 245 -25.60 29.25 -6.37
N GLY A 246 -24.59 28.44 -6.69
CA GLY A 246 -23.41 28.23 -5.85
C GLY A 246 -23.64 27.44 -4.56
N MET A 247 -24.76 26.72 -4.47
CA MET A 247 -25.12 25.91 -3.29
C MET A 247 -24.65 24.48 -3.46
N ILE A 248 -24.02 23.93 -2.42
CA ILE A 248 -23.65 22.50 -2.37
C ILE A 248 -24.88 21.67 -2.02
N VAL A 249 -25.21 20.72 -2.90
CA VAL A 249 -26.31 19.78 -2.74
C VAL A 249 -25.78 18.35 -2.86
N SER A 250 -26.43 17.41 -2.17
CA SER A 250 -26.18 15.99 -2.33
C SER A 250 -27.49 15.20 -2.16
N VAL A 251 -27.51 13.99 -2.71
CA VAL A 251 -28.62 13.06 -2.55
C VAL A 251 -28.12 11.88 -1.70
N PRO A 252 -28.59 11.74 -0.44
CA PRO A 252 -28.14 10.65 0.43
C PRO A 252 -28.48 9.27 -0.14
N THR A 253 -27.48 8.58 -0.69
CA THR A 253 -27.59 7.24 -1.29
C THR A 253 -28.28 6.26 -0.35
N TYR A 254 -27.88 6.26 0.93
CA TYR A 254 -28.42 5.36 1.95
C TYR A 254 -29.95 5.52 2.13
N THR A 255 -30.44 6.75 2.10
CA THR A 255 -31.86 7.07 2.28
C THR A 255 -32.65 6.64 1.05
N VAL A 256 -32.18 7.00 -0.15
CA VAL A 256 -32.85 6.66 -1.42
C VAL A 256 -32.96 5.14 -1.59
N GLN A 257 -31.90 4.39 -1.28
CA GLN A 257 -31.89 2.93 -1.38
C GLN A 257 -32.77 2.20 -0.34
N ARG A 258 -33.38 2.94 0.58
CA ARG A 258 -34.28 2.43 1.63
C ARG A 258 -35.67 3.04 1.58
N ASP A 259 -35.97 3.77 0.51
CA ASP A 259 -37.33 4.26 0.31
C ASP A 259 -38.32 3.08 0.29
N LYS A 260 -39.47 3.27 0.93
CA LYS A 260 -40.53 2.26 1.08
C LYS A 260 -41.64 2.42 0.06
N SER A 261 -41.68 3.56 -0.64
CA SER A 261 -42.66 3.85 -1.70
C SER A 261 -42.42 3.00 -2.92
#